data_AF-A0AAD4HCX0-F1
#
_entry.id   AF-A0AAD4HCX0-F1
#
_cell.length_a   1.000
_cell.length_b   1.000
_cell.length_c   1.000
_cell.angle_alpha   90.00
_cell.angle_beta   90.00
_cell.angle_gamma   90.00
#
_symmetry.space_group_name_H-M   'P 1'
#
loop_
_entity.id
_entity.type
_entity.pdbx_description
1 polymer ?
#
loop_
_entity_poly.entity_id
_entity_poly.type
_entity_poly.pdbx_seq_one_letter_code
_entity_poly.pdbx_strand_id
1 'polypeptide(L)'
;MQLMPGQMADEWFQSLDSAHTATFVALKIAFFKQWPLPKLPKLSHAQQREHVAAQALKEGDIGVLTPDGNIAHVVWATEVSQLALGMGDLKGDFIEDALKGITNLLKDHLTGTYSTWDEFIEDVRWVPNIKLQCSREKLENAWSSSILLPSYSSPSPITSTNIHASRPLGQTICAIQLLRPIPHATFQPFALPVATHGPVFSTGIVVCGPQFNSLTQYLQYSHITHIQDTILHSLTIRHIIFLIILHHIVLLAAVKILSVLFGRLILVTFGLRPHIHRLWYNRGWLHLERGEVYQGGGLAQVLALSHIHLSLCNRGWLHLEGWHMEWGALAGQDRSGRCPSS
;
A
#
# COMPACT_ATOMS: atom_id res chain seq x y z
N MET A 1 21.03 19.76 26.64
CA MET A 1 20.40 18.90 27.67
C MET A 1 19.77 17.73 26.94
N GLN A 2 20.38 16.55 27.02
CA GLN A 2 19.74 15.29 26.59
C GLN A 2 18.89 14.82 27.76
N LEU A 3 17.56 14.85 27.63
CA LEU A 3 16.68 14.20 28.59
C LEU A 3 16.82 12.69 28.38
N MET A 4 17.11 11.94 29.45
CA MET A 4 17.07 10.48 29.41
C MET A 4 15.64 10.03 29.06
N PRO A 5 15.44 9.18 28.05
CA PRO A 5 14.13 8.64 27.72
C PRO A 5 13.52 7.96 28.96
N GLY A 6 12.28 8.30 29.30
CA GLY A 6 11.52 7.67 30.40
C GLY A 6 11.39 8.53 31.67
N GLN A 7 12.48 9.18 32.13
CA GLN A 7 12.49 9.83 33.45
C GLN A 7 11.43 10.94 33.60
N MET A 8 11.24 11.78 32.58
CA MET A 8 10.26 12.87 32.64
C MET A 8 8.81 12.38 32.70
N ALA A 9 8.50 11.25 32.04
CA ALA A 9 7.16 10.68 32.07
C ALA A 9 6.88 10.00 33.41
N ASP A 10 7.88 9.32 33.96
CA ASP A 10 7.79 8.65 35.27
C ASP A 10 7.65 9.67 36.40
N GLU A 11 8.46 10.73 36.41
CA GLU A 11 8.37 11.82 37.39
C GLU A 11 7.01 12.52 37.32
N TRP A 12 6.52 12.79 36.11
CA TRP A 12 5.18 13.35 35.93
C TRP A 12 4.10 12.41 36.48
N PHE A 13 4.14 11.12 36.15
CA PHE A 13 3.13 10.16 36.60
C PHE A 13 3.14 10.00 38.13
N GLN A 14 4.32 9.96 38.75
CA GLN A 14 4.48 9.92 40.20
C GLN A 14 4.02 11.21 40.88
N SER A 15 4.06 12.35 40.18
CA SER A 15 3.57 13.64 40.69
C SER A 15 2.05 13.82 40.58
N LEU A 16 1.33 12.91 39.91
CA LEU A 16 -0.13 13.00 39.77
C LEU A 16 -0.82 12.68 41.11
N ASP A 17 -1.82 13.50 41.45
CA ASP A 17 -2.71 13.20 42.57
C ASP A 17 -3.51 11.90 42.31
N SER A 18 -3.84 11.21 43.40
CA SER A 18 -4.70 10.02 43.44
C SER A 18 -6.01 10.20 42.67
N ALA A 19 -6.59 11.41 42.65
CA ALA A 19 -7.79 11.72 41.87
C ALA A 19 -7.58 11.56 40.35
N HIS A 20 -6.38 11.85 39.84
CA HIS A 20 -6.05 11.71 38.42
C HIS A 20 -5.66 10.28 38.02
N THR A 21 -5.25 9.45 38.98
CA THR A 21 -4.92 8.03 38.76
C THR A 21 -6.05 7.07 39.11
N ALA A 22 -7.12 7.55 39.75
CA ALA A 22 -8.27 6.73 40.17
C ALA A 22 -9.02 6.05 39.01
N THR A 23 -8.99 6.63 37.81
CA THR A 23 -9.60 6.04 36.61
C THR A 23 -8.74 6.26 35.38
N PHE A 24 -8.79 5.34 34.41
CA PHE A 24 -8.07 5.48 33.14
C PHE A 24 -8.49 6.73 32.35
N VAL A 25 -9.76 7.15 32.47
CA VAL A 25 -10.27 8.37 31.84
C VAL A 25 -9.61 9.62 32.44
N ALA A 26 -9.54 9.72 33.77
CA ALA A 26 -8.88 10.84 34.44
C ALA A 26 -7.39 10.91 34.11
N LEU A 27 -6.73 9.75 34.04
CA LEU A 27 -5.31 9.65 33.66
C LEU A 27 -5.09 10.11 32.23
N LYS A 28 -5.94 9.67 31.29
CA LYS A 28 -5.89 10.08 29.88
C LYS A 28 -6.10 11.59 29.72
N ILE A 29 -7.01 12.19 30.49
CA ILE A 29 -7.22 13.65 30.51
C ILE A 29 -5.97 14.37 31.03
N ALA A 30 -5.40 13.91 32.15
CA ALA A 30 -4.18 14.48 32.70
C ALA A 30 -3.00 14.37 31.70
N PHE A 31 -2.89 13.22 31.04
CA PHE A 31 -1.87 12.97 30.02
C PHE A 31 -1.96 13.96 28.86
N PHE A 32 -3.15 14.12 28.26
CA PHE A 32 -3.31 15.09 27.15
C PHE A 32 -3.20 16.55 27.58
N LYS A 33 -3.40 16.84 28.87
CA LYS A 33 -3.12 18.17 29.42
C LYS A 33 -1.61 18.43 29.50
N GLN A 34 -0.82 17.43 29.91
CA GLN A 34 0.64 17.54 30.03
C GLN A 34 1.36 17.50 28.68
N TRP A 35 0.93 16.60 27.80
CA TRP A 35 1.41 16.49 26.43
C TRP A 35 0.25 16.71 25.47
N PRO A 36 -0.14 17.99 25.26
CA PRO A 36 -1.09 18.32 24.21
C PRO A 36 -0.57 17.76 22.89
N LEU A 37 -1.45 17.12 22.12
CA LEU A 37 -1.08 16.74 20.76
C LEU A 37 -0.60 17.99 20.05
N PRO A 38 0.58 17.95 19.39
CA PRO A 38 1.02 19.04 18.55
C PRO A 38 -0.13 19.39 17.60
N LYS A 39 -0.58 20.65 17.63
CA LYS A 39 -1.54 21.13 16.64
C LYS A 39 -0.82 21.07 15.31
N LEU A 40 -1.09 20.03 14.54
CA LEU A 40 -0.56 19.93 13.18
C LEU A 40 -1.03 21.20 12.45
N PRO A 41 -0.09 21.95 11.83
CA PRO A 41 -0.48 23.11 11.04
C PRO A 41 -1.48 22.65 10.00
N LYS A 42 -2.61 23.37 9.87
CA LYS A 42 -3.57 23.10 8.82
C LYS A 42 -2.87 23.38 7.49
N LEU A 43 -2.41 22.31 6.84
CA LEU A 43 -1.85 22.41 5.50
C LEU A 43 -2.93 22.92 4.57
N SER A 44 -2.56 23.88 3.72
CA SER A 44 -3.43 24.26 2.61
C SER A 44 -3.62 23.06 1.69
N HIS A 45 -4.73 23.02 0.96
CA HIS A 45 -5.02 21.93 0.03
C HIS A 45 -3.89 21.69 -0.98
N ALA A 46 -3.23 22.76 -1.46
CA ALA A 46 -2.06 22.66 -2.33
C ALA A 46 -0.88 21.96 -1.64
N GLN A 47 -0.60 22.29 -0.37
CA GLN A 47 0.44 21.63 0.41
C GLN A 47 0.10 20.18 0.71
N GLN A 48 -1.18 19.85 0.93
CA GLN A 48 -1.60 18.46 1.12
C GLN A 48 -1.32 17.62 -0.13
N ARG A 49 -1.67 18.13 -1.32
CA ARG A 49 -1.37 17.48 -2.61
C ARG A 49 0.12 17.30 -2.83
N GLU A 50 0.92 18.34 -2.55
CA GLU A 50 2.38 18.26 -2.62
C GLU A 50 2.92 17.20 -1.65
N HIS A 51 2.35 17.09 -0.45
CA HIS A 51 2.77 16.12 0.55
C HIS A 51 2.45 14.68 0.14
N VAL A 52 1.30 14.43 -0.49
CA VAL A 52 0.96 13.13 -1.08
C VAL A 52 1.89 12.81 -2.25
N ALA A 53 2.10 13.77 -3.16
CA ALA A 53 2.98 13.59 -4.32
C ALA A 53 4.46 13.38 -3.93
N ALA A 54 4.89 13.92 -2.79
CA ALA A 54 6.25 13.74 -2.26
C ALA A 54 6.51 12.31 -1.75
N GLN A 55 5.46 11.52 -1.49
CA GLN A 55 5.59 10.09 -1.16
C GLN A 55 5.88 9.28 -2.42
N ALA A 56 7.02 9.51 -3.05
CA ALA A 56 7.42 8.82 -4.27
C ALA A 56 7.91 7.40 -3.99
N LEU A 57 7.41 6.43 -4.76
CA LEU A 57 7.88 5.05 -4.69
C LEU A 57 9.18 4.91 -5.47
N LYS A 58 10.25 4.43 -4.83
CA LYS A 58 11.50 4.16 -5.52
C LYS A 58 11.35 2.93 -6.42
N GLU A 59 11.96 3.00 -7.60
CA GLU A 59 11.91 1.90 -8.58
C GLU A 59 12.51 0.58 -8.05
N GLY A 60 13.56 0.69 -7.24
CA GLY A 60 14.21 -0.44 -6.56
C GLY A 60 13.30 -1.17 -5.57
N ASP A 61 12.27 -0.51 -5.03
CA ASP A 61 11.40 -1.09 -4.01
C ASP A 61 10.20 -1.86 -4.62
N ILE A 62 9.96 -1.74 -5.92
CA ILE A 62 8.80 -2.36 -6.58
C ILE A 62 8.91 -3.88 -6.60
N GLY A 63 7.97 -4.56 -5.93
CA GLY A 63 7.94 -6.03 -5.90
C GLY A 63 8.92 -6.64 -4.91
N VAL A 64 9.65 -5.82 -4.15
CA VAL A 64 10.52 -6.25 -3.05
C VAL A 64 9.66 -6.65 -1.86
N LEU A 65 10.00 -7.77 -1.23
CA LEU A 65 9.38 -8.21 0.01
C LEU A 65 10.02 -7.47 1.20
N THR A 66 9.20 -6.82 2.02
CA THR A 66 9.65 -6.19 3.27
C THR A 66 9.99 -7.27 4.30
N PRO A 67 10.73 -6.93 5.38
CA PRO A 67 11.03 -7.87 6.47
C PRO A 67 9.78 -8.51 7.10
N ASP A 68 8.64 -7.82 7.02
CA ASP A 68 7.34 -8.30 7.52
C ASP A 68 6.61 -9.24 6.57
N GLY A 69 7.20 -9.55 5.40
CA GLY A 69 6.59 -10.40 4.39
C GLY A 69 5.55 -9.69 3.51
N ASN A 70 5.48 -8.36 3.56
CA ASN A 70 4.58 -7.58 2.71
C ASN A 70 5.30 -7.12 1.44
N ILE A 71 4.58 -6.86 0.35
CA ILE A 71 5.21 -6.31 -0.86
C ILE A 71 5.33 -4.79 -0.69
N ALA A 72 6.54 -4.25 -0.89
CA ALA A 72 6.84 -2.85 -0.56
C ALA A 72 5.97 -1.83 -1.31
N HIS A 73 5.59 -2.08 -2.57
CA HIS A 73 4.66 -1.19 -3.28
C HIS A 73 3.23 -1.20 -2.67
N VAL A 74 2.81 -2.29 -2.05
CA VAL A 74 1.50 -2.38 -1.34
C VAL A 74 1.59 -1.63 -0.02
N VAL A 75 2.72 -1.76 0.70
CA VAL A 75 2.98 -1.00 1.93
C VAL A 75 2.96 0.49 1.63
N TRP A 76 3.68 0.92 0.59
CA TRP A 76 3.68 2.30 0.11
C TRP A 76 2.26 2.82 -0.18
N ALA A 77 1.47 2.10 -0.98
CA ALA A 77 0.10 2.54 -1.31
C ALA A 77 -0.79 2.67 -0.06
N THR A 78 -0.59 1.77 0.91
CA THR A 78 -1.29 1.81 2.20
C THR A 78 -0.88 3.02 3.04
N GLU A 79 0.41 3.33 3.12
CA GLU A 79 0.93 4.50 3.85
C GLU A 79 0.47 5.82 3.22
N VAL A 80 0.49 5.91 1.89
CA VAL A 80 -0.01 7.09 1.14
C VAL A 80 -1.51 7.29 1.37
N SER A 81 -2.29 6.22 1.35
CA SER A 81 -3.72 6.27 1.67
C SER A 81 -3.96 6.73 3.11
N GLN A 82 -3.24 6.16 4.09
CA GLN A 82 -3.36 6.58 5.49
C GLN A 82 -2.99 8.05 5.70
N LEU A 83 -1.97 8.53 4.99
CA LEU A 83 -1.57 9.93 5.00
C LEU A 83 -2.70 10.82 4.46
N ALA A 84 -3.27 10.49 3.31
CA ALA A 84 -4.37 11.22 2.69
C ALA A 84 -5.63 11.23 3.57
N LEU A 85 -6.00 10.07 4.13
CA LEU A 85 -7.12 9.93 5.07
C LEU A 85 -6.90 10.76 6.34
N GLY A 86 -5.67 10.81 6.85
CA GLY A 86 -5.30 11.67 7.99
C GLY A 86 -5.44 13.17 7.69
N MET A 87 -5.37 13.55 6.41
CA MET A 87 -5.62 14.92 5.93
C MET A 87 -7.10 15.19 5.62
N GLY A 88 -7.98 14.19 5.77
CA GLY A 88 -9.41 14.29 5.53
C GLY A 88 -9.87 13.92 4.12
N ASP A 89 -9.00 13.33 3.29
CA ASP A 89 -9.35 12.90 1.92
C ASP A 89 -10.08 11.56 1.91
N LEU A 90 -11.37 11.59 2.26
CA LEU A 90 -12.24 10.40 2.26
C LEU A 90 -12.72 10.01 0.85
N LYS A 91 -12.59 10.90 -0.14
CA LYS A 91 -13.12 10.72 -1.50
C LYS A 91 -12.08 10.29 -2.52
N GLY A 92 -10.80 10.23 -2.12
CA GLY A 92 -9.72 9.90 -3.04
C GLY A 92 -9.34 11.06 -3.97
N ASP A 93 -9.61 12.30 -3.58
CA ASP A 93 -9.27 13.51 -4.35
C ASP A 93 -7.75 13.66 -4.56
N PHE A 94 -6.92 12.98 -3.74
CA PHE A 94 -5.46 12.97 -3.88
C PHE A 94 -4.88 11.74 -4.58
N ILE A 95 -5.70 10.80 -5.06
CA ILE A 95 -5.19 9.59 -5.75
C ILE A 95 -4.45 9.98 -7.03
N GLU A 96 -4.94 10.96 -7.78
CA GLU A 96 -4.25 11.48 -8.97
C GLU A 96 -2.87 12.06 -8.65
N ASP A 97 -2.70 12.67 -7.48
CA ASP A 97 -1.43 13.22 -7.03
C ASP A 97 -0.47 12.10 -6.59
N ALA A 98 -0.98 11.03 -5.95
CA ALA A 98 -0.20 9.82 -5.67
C ALA A 98 0.28 9.12 -6.95
N LEU A 99 -0.57 9.05 -7.99
CA LEU A 99 -0.24 8.49 -9.31
C LEU A 99 0.82 9.30 -10.08
N LYS A 100 1.16 10.53 -9.65
CA LYS A 100 2.31 11.27 -10.19
C LYS A 100 3.63 10.83 -9.56
N GLY A 101 3.58 10.31 -8.33
CA GLY A 101 4.75 9.85 -7.56
C GLY A 101 5.14 8.39 -7.81
N ILE A 102 4.37 7.65 -8.60
CA ILE A 102 4.70 6.26 -8.98
C ILE A 102 5.65 6.20 -10.17
N THR A 103 6.44 5.14 -10.24
CA THR A 103 7.28 4.87 -11.42
C THR A 103 6.43 4.42 -12.60
N ASN A 104 6.97 4.61 -13.81
CA ASN A 104 6.31 4.17 -15.04
C ASN A 104 6.02 2.66 -15.05
N LEU A 105 6.89 1.85 -14.43
CA LEU A 105 6.70 0.40 -14.29
C LEU A 105 5.38 0.03 -13.62
N LEU A 106 5.04 0.74 -12.54
CA LEU A 106 3.78 0.49 -11.84
C LEU A 106 2.60 1.15 -12.56
N LYS A 107 2.83 2.33 -13.15
CA LYS A 107 1.82 3.11 -13.88
C LYS A 107 1.27 2.36 -15.09
N ASP A 108 2.12 1.62 -15.81
CA ASP A 108 1.71 0.81 -16.97
C ASP A 108 0.73 -0.32 -16.59
N HIS A 109 0.68 -0.69 -15.31
CA HIS A 109 -0.25 -1.68 -14.78
C HIS A 109 -1.51 -1.05 -14.14
N LEU A 110 -1.41 0.19 -13.66
CA LEU A 110 -2.51 0.93 -13.05
C LEU A 110 -3.21 1.80 -14.12
N THR A 111 -4.03 1.15 -14.95
CA THR A 111 -4.78 1.84 -16.03
C THR A 111 -6.17 2.32 -15.62
N GLY A 112 -6.57 2.05 -14.37
CA GLY A 112 -7.88 2.40 -13.83
C GLY A 112 -7.99 3.86 -13.43
N THR A 113 -9.22 4.37 -13.44
CA THR A 113 -9.62 5.56 -12.68
C THR A 113 -10.14 5.09 -11.33
N TYR A 114 -9.60 5.62 -10.24
CA TYR A 114 -9.93 5.21 -8.89
C TYR A 114 -10.86 6.23 -8.23
N SER A 115 -11.96 5.75 -7.65
CA SER A 115 -12.91 6.60 -6.93
C SER A 115 -12.74 6.51 -5.41
N THR A 116 -12.02 5.50 -4.93
CA THR A 116 -11.73 5.30 -3.51
C THR A 116 -10.30 4.80 -3.32
N TRP A 117 -9.74 5.04 -2.13
CA TRP A 117 -8.42 4.53 -1.76
C TRP A 117 -8.37 3.00 -1.71
N ASP A 118 -9.48 2.34 -1.36
CA ASP A 118 -9.54 0.88 -1.32
C ASP A 118 -9.41 0.26 -2.71
N GLU A 119 -10.11 0.81 -3.71
CA GLU A 119 -9.97 0.39 -5.12
C GLU A 119 -8.52 0.55 -5.61
N PHE A 120 -7.90 1.68 -5.28
CA PHE A 120 -6.50 1.94 -5.64
C PHE A 120 -5.54 0.92 -5.00
N ILE A 121 -5.67 0.67 -3.70
CA ILE A 121 -4.82 -0.29 -2.99
C ILE A 121 -5.05 -1.72 -3.50
N GLU A 122 -6.29 -2.08 -3.80
CA GLU A 122 -6.64 -3.39 -4.34
C GLU A 122 -5.97 -3.63 -5.69
N ASP A 123 -6.08 -2.67 -6.62
CA ASP A 123 -5.41 -2.76 -7.93
C ASP A 123 -3.90 -2.83 -7.79
N VAL A 124 -3.30 -2.02 -6.92
CA VAL A 124 -1.85 -2.08 -6.61
C VAL A 124 -1.45 -3.47 -6.10
N ARG A 125 -2.26 -4.10 -5.25
CA ARG A 125 -2.01 -5.45 -4.72
C ARG A 125 -2.08 -6.53 -5.80
N TRP A 126 -2.95 -6.36 -6.80
CA TRP A 126 -3.14 -7.32 -7.88
C TRP A 126 -2.12 -7.22 -9.01
N VAL A 127 -1.20 -6.25 -8.97
CA VAL A 127 -0.14 -6.13 -9.97
C VAL A 127 0.74 -7.40 -9.94
N PRO A 128 0.80 -8.18 -11.05
CA PRO A 128 1.51 -9.45 -11.04
C PRO A 128 3.02 -9.25 -10.81
N ASN A 129 3.55 -9.83 -9.73
CA ASN A 129 4.97 -9.69 -9.38
C ASN A 129 5.90 -10.19 -10.51
N ILE A 130 5.49 -11.24 -11.24
CA ILE A 130 6.23 -11.76 -12.40
C ILE A 130 6.44 -10.68 -13.49
N LYS A 131 5.42 -9.84 -13.74
CA LYS A 131 5.53 -8.76 -14.74
C LYS A 131 6.44 -7.64 -14.26
N LEU A 132 6.41 -7.34 -12.96
CA LEU A 132 7.29 -6.35 -12.33
C LEU A 132 8.75 -6.80 -12.39
N GLN A 133 9.01 -8.07 -12.07
CA GLN A 133 10.36 -8.67 -12.16
C GLN A 133 10.88 -8.66 -13.60
N CYS A 134 10.08 -9.09 -14.58
CA CYS A 134 10.49 -9.08 -15.98
C CYS A 134 10.80 -7.67 -16.49
N SER A 135 10.02 -6.67 -16.07
CA SER A 135 10.25 -5.28 -16.46
C SER A 135 11.50 -4.69 -15.80
N ARG A 136 11.78 -5.08 -14.56
CA ARG A 136 13.02 -4.75 -13.85
C ARG A 136 14.25 -5.35 -14.54
N GLU A 137 14.21 -6.64 -14.88
CA GLU A 137 15.30 -7.30 -15.61
C GLU A 137 15.59 -6.60 -16.95
N LYS A 138 14.54 -6.19 -17.68
CA LYS A 138 14.71 -5.41 -18.92
C LYS A 138 15.42 -4.08 -18.69
N LEU A 139 15.09 -3.36 -17.62
CA LEU A 139 15.75 -2.10 -17.26
C LEU A 139 17.21 -2.32 -16.84
N GLU A 140 17.48 -3.34 -16.04
CA GLU A 140 18.85 -3.68 -15.63
C GLU A 140 19.72 -4.11 -16.80
N ASN A 141 19.15 -4.89 -17.74
CA ASN A 141 19.82 -5.28 -18.98
C ASN A 141 20.06 -4.07 -19.90
N ALA A 142 19.09 -3.16 -20.03
CA ALA A 142 19.24 -1.93 -20.81
C ALA A 142 20.31 -1.01 -20.20
N TRP A 143 20.32 -0.87 -18.87
CA TRP A 143 21.31 -0.07 -18.15
C TRP A 143 22.71 -0.67 -18.28
N SER A 144 22.86 -1.98 -18.10
CA SER A 144 24.12 -2.70 -18.30
C SER A 144 24.63 -2.57 -19.74
N SER A 145 23.74 -2.61 -20.73
CA SER A 145 24.09 -2.40 -22.15
C SER A 145 24.54 -0.96 -22.42
N SER A 146 23.96 0.03 -21.74
CA SER A 146 24.34 1.44 -21.88
C SER A 146 25.71 1.75 -21.28
N ILE A 147 26.10 1.05 -20.21
CA ILE A 147 27.42 1.21 -19.56
C ILE A 147 28.54 0.55 -20.39
N LEU A 148 28.22 -0.51 -21.13
CA LEU A 148 29.19 -1.24 -21.96
C LEU A 148 29.41 -0.61 -23.34
N LEU A 149 28.70 0.46 -23.70
CA LEU A 149 29.10 1.25 -24.86
C LEU A 149 30.36 2.04 -24.47
N PRO A 150 31.55 1.71 -25.03
CA PRO A 150 32.72 2.52 -24.79
C PRO A 150 32.36 3.93 -25.23
N SER A 151 32.57 4.90 -24.35
CA SER A 151 32.48 6.32 -24.65
C SER A 151 33.25 6.55 -25.95
N TYR A 152 32.53 6.64 -27.07
CA TYR A 152 33.16 6.85 -28.35
C TYR A 152 33.61 8.30 -28.32
N SER A 153 34.87 8.50 -27.92
CA SER A 153 35.57 9.77 -27.91
C SER A 153 35.37 10.37 -29.28
N SER A 154 34.46 11.34 -29.39
CA SER A 154 34.23 12.07 -30.62
C SER A 154 35.57 12.68 -31.03
N PRO A 155 36.18 12.29 -32.17
CA PRO A 155 37.43 12.91 -32.59
C PRO A 155 37.12 14.34 -33.02
N SER A 156 37.65 15.30 -32.28
CA SER A 156 37.60 16.72 -32.61
C SER A 156 38.09 16.95 -34.06
N PRO A 157 37.30 17.59 -34.93
CA PRO A 157 37.87 18.16 -36.14
C PRO A 157 38.59 19.45 -35.74
N ILE A 158 39.92 19.37 -35.67
CA ILE A 158 40.78 20.54 -35.70
C ILE A 158 40.63 21.14 -37.09
N THR A 159 39.90 22.25 -37.21
CA THR A 159 40.00 23.11 -38.39
C THR A 159 40.11 24.56 -37.91
N SER A 160 41.37 24.96 -37.77
CA SER A 160 41.80 26.35 -37.69
C SER A 160 41.62 27.04 -39.06
N THR A 161 41.60 28.38 -39.01
CA THR A 161 41.58 29.39 -40.11
C THR A 161 40.16 29.83 -40.53
N ASN A 162 39.80 31.11 -40.71
CA ASN A 162 40.52 32.38 -40.60
C ASN A 162 39.51 33.55 -40.42
N ILE A 163 40.06 34.69 -40.05
CA ILE A 163 39.54 36.02 -39.73
C ILE A 163 38.73 36.68 -40.86
N HIS A 164 37.60 37.36 -40.54
CA HIS A 164 37.35 38.73 -41.03
C HIS A 164 36.31 39.51 -40.23
N ALA A 165 36.67 40.74 -39.88
CA ALA A 165 35.93 41.74 -39.11
C ALA A 165 34.80 42.44 -39.89
N SER A 166 33.74 42.89 -39.21
CA SER A 166 33.36 44.32 -39.03
C SER A 166 31.97 44.53 -38.38
N ARG A 167 31.98 45.39 -37.35
CA ARG A 167 30.95 46.22 -36.63
C ARG A 167 29.75 46.78 -37.45
N PRO A 168 28.78 47.55 -36.87
CA PRO A 168 28.42 47.83 -35.45
C PRO A 168 26.90 47.97 -35.10
N LEU A 169 26.63 48.18 -33.80
CA LEU A 169 25.63 49.08 -33.16
C LEU A 169 24.13 48.97 -33.51
N GLY A 170 23.35 48.56 -32.51
CA GLY A 170 21.90 48.77 -32.44
C GLY A 170 21.37 48.41 -31.05
N GLN A 171 21.50 49.33 -30.10
CA GLN A 171 20.77 49.39 -28.83
C GLN A 171 19.31 48.94 -28.99
N THR A 172 18.78 48.11 -28.06
CA THR A 172 17.52 48.43 -27.36
C THR A 172 17.46 47.69 -26.02
N ILE A 173 17.08 48.48 -25.03
CA ILE A 173 16.92 48.23 -23.60
C ILE A 173 15.75 47.29 -23.34
N CYS A 174 15.94 46.27 -22.50
CA CYS A 174 14.88 45.72 -21.67
C CYS A 174 15.48 45.32 -20.32
N ALA A 175 15.32 46.20 -19.34
CA ALA A 175 15.60 45.93 -17.94
C ALA A 175 14.55 44.94 -17.42
N ILE A 176 14.89 43.64 -17.38
CA ILE A 176 14.18 42.68 -16.54
C ILE A 176 14.89 42.70 -15.19
N GLN A 177 14.26 43.33 -14.22
CA GLN A 177 14.66 43.26 -12.81
C GLN A 177 14.64 41.80 -12.37
N LEU A 178 15.83 41.21 -12.29
CA LEU A 178 16.05 39.92 -11.65
C LEU A 178 15.69 40.07 -10.16
N LEU A 179 14.72 39.25 -9.75
CA LEU A 179 14.36 39.00 -8.37
C LEU A 179 15.61 38.73 -7.53
N ARG A 180 15.66 39.37 -6.37
CA ARG A 180 16.70 39.21 -5.35
C ARG A 180 16.87 37.73 -4.99
N PRO A 181 18.11 37.24 -4.81
CA PRO A 181 18.33 35.91 -4.26
C PRO A 181 17.79 35.83 -2.83
N ILE A 182 16.98 34.81 -2.57
CA ILE A 182 16.53 34.43 -1.23
C ILE A 182 17.80 34.05 -0.44
N PRO A 183 18.06 34.64 0.75
CA PRO A 183 19.22 34.26 1.53
C PRO A 183 19.07 32.81 1.98
N HIS A 184 20.03 31.97 1.59
CA HIS A 184 20.22 30.66 2.18
C HIS A 184 20.45 30.82 3.68
N ALA A 185 19.55 30.27 4.49
CA ALA A 185 19.75 30.12 5.92
C ALA A 185 20.87 29.09 6.15
N THR A 186 22.11 29.56 6.26
CA THR A 186 23.23 28.78 6.75
C THR A 186 22.97 28.46 8.22
N PHE A 187 22.54 27.22 8.50
CA PHE A 187 22.50 26.68 9.85
C PHE A 187 23.93 26.66 10.40
N GLN A 188 24.24 27.57 11.33
CA GLN A 188 25.46 27.46 12.14
C GLN A 188 25.27 26.36 13.19
N PRO A 189 26.21 25.43 13.35
CA PRO A 189 26.23 24.55 14.50
C PRO A 189 26.54 25.39 15.74
N PHE A 190 25.64 25.32 16.73
CA PHE A 190 25.86 25.90 18.05
C PHE A 190 27.14 25.32 18.67
N ALA A 191 28.16 26.16 18.84
CA ALA A 191 29.30 25.86 19.71
C ALA A 191 28.82 25.88 21.17
N LEU A 192 28.94 24.75 21.85
CA LEU A 192 28.71 24.66 23.30
C LEU A 192 29.90 25.29 24.04
N PRO A 193 29.67 26.12 25.07
CA PRO A 193 30.75 26.58 25.93
C PRO A 193 31.27 25.42 26.79
N VAL A 194 32.57 25.18 26.70
CA VAL A 194 33.35 24.40 27.66
C VAL A 194 33.37 25.18 28.96
N ALA A 195 32.70 24.67 29.99
CA ALA A 195 32.84 25.15 31.36
C ALA A 195 33.89 24.31 32.08
N THR A 196 35.00 24.94 32.40
CA THR A 196 36.04 24.50 33.32
C THR A 196 35.64 24.73 34.78
N HIS A 197 36.29 23.95 35.67
CA HIS A 197 36.44 24.07 37.14
C HIS A 197 35.56 23.18 38.04
N GLY A 198 36.25 22.41 38.92
CA GLY A 198 35.77 21.34 39.83
C GLY A 198 35.12 21.82 41.15
N PRO A 199 35.22 21.10 42.30
CA PRO A 199 36.46 20.49 42.81
C PRO A 199 36.34 19.09 43.46
N VAL A 200 37.54 18.63 43.84
CA VAL A 200 38.01 17.46 44.59
C VAL A 200 37.29 17.14 45.91
N PHE A 201 36.96 15.85 46.12
CA PHE A 201 36.90 15.17 47.43
C PHE A 201 37.45 13.74 47.22
N SER A 202 38.68 13.43 47.61
CA SER A 202 39.16 12.99 48.94
C SER A 202 38.60 11.62 49.39
N THR A 203 39.37 10.59 49.03
CA THR A 203 39.73 9.37 49.79
C THR A 203 38.77 8.82 50.86
N GLY A 204 38.21 7.65 50.57
CA GLY A 204 37.70 6.70 51.56
C GLY A 204 37.96 5.27 51.09
N ILE A 205 38.87 4.57 51.77
CA ILE A 205 39.18 3.15 51.57
C ILE A 205 37.94 2.34 52.00
N VAL A 206 37.36 1.56 51.10
CA VAL A 206 36.32 0.57 51.42
C VAL A 206 36.81 -0.81 51.02
N VAL A 207 36.70 -1.70 52.00
CA VAL A 207 37.12 -3.09 52.07
C VAL A 207 36.49 -3.93 50.95
N CYS A 208 37.33 -4.62 50.18
CA CYS A 208 36.88 -5.66 49.24
C CYS A 208 36.39 -6.89 50.02
N GLY A 209 35.08 -7.16 49.96
CA GLY A 209 34.49 -8.47 50.22
C GLY A 209 33.75 -8.94 48.95
N PRO A 210 33.73 -10.24 48.63
CA PRO A 210 33.04 -10.74 47.44
C PRO A 210 31.53 -10.77 47.72
N GLN A 211 30.81 -9.71 47.37
CA GLN A 211 29.36 -9.76 47.25
C GLN A 211 28.99 -10.29 45.86
N PHE A 212 28.28 -11.41 45.85
CA PHE A 212 27.65 -12.01 44.68
C PHE A 212 26.73 -10.99 43.99
N ASN A 213 26.99 -10.73 42.71
CA ASN A 213 26.11 -9.95 41.81
C ASN A 213 24.82 -10.73 41.54
N SER A 214 23.78 -10.52 42.35
CA SER A 214 22.45 -11.13 42.19
C SER A 214 21.47 -10.29 41.35
N LEU A 215 21.80 -9.05 41.01
CA LEU A 215 20.90 -8.13 40.28
C LEU A 215 20.89 -8.33 38.76
N THR A 216 22.02 -8.74 38.16
CA THR A 216 22.07 -9.06 36.72
C THR A 216 21.33 -10.35 36.39
N GLN A 217 21.30 -11.31 37.32
CA GLN A 217 20.57 -12.57 37.13
C GLN A 217 19.05 -12.38 37.22
N TYR A 218 18.57 -11.39 37.98
CA TYR A 218 17.13 -11.09 38.09
C TYR A 218 16.59 -10.35 36.86
N LEU A 219 17.37 -9.41 36.29
CA LEU A 219 16.98 -8.69 35.07
C LEU A 219 16.99 -9.58 33.82
N GLN A 220 17.87 -10.58 33.79
CA GLN A 220 17.92 -11.53 32.67
C GLN A 220 16.73 -12.52 32.71
N TYR A 221 16.20 -12.83 33.90
CA TYR A 221 15.03 -13.71 34.04
C TYR A 221 13.71 -13.00 33.71
N SER A 222 13.54 -11.74 34.10
CA SER A 222 12.30 -10.98 33.83
C SER A 222 12.10 -10.65 32.34
N HIS A 223 13.19 -10.46 31.59
CA HIS A 223 13.12 -10.19 30.16
C HIS A 223 12.72 -11.44 29.34
N ILE A 224 13.07 -12.64 29.81
CA ILE A 224 12.73 -13.89 29.13
C ILE A 224 11.24 -14.23 29.32
N THR A 225 10.68 -14.01 30.50
CA THR A 225 9.26 -14.30 30.76
C THR A 225 8.33 -13.36 29.98
N HIS A 226 8.69 -12.07 29.85
CA HIS A 226 7.87 -11.11 29.09
C HIS A 226 7.81 -11.43 27.57
N ILE A 227 8.92 -11.93 27.00
CA ILE A 227 8.94 -12.35 25.59
C ILE A 227 8.08 -13.60 25.39
N GLN A 228 8.12 -14.55 26.32
CA GLN A 228 7.31 -15.78 26.23
C GLN A 228 5.81 -15.47 26.29
N ASP A 229 5.38 -14.59 27.19
CA ASP A 229 3.97 -14.19 27.29
C ASP A 229 3.48 -13.47 26.02
N THR A 230 4.33 -12.63 25.42
CA THR A 230 3.99 -11.92 24.17
C THR A 230 3.82 -12.89 22.99
N ILE A 231 4.67 -13.91 22.89
CA ILE A 231 4.58 -14.94 21.84
C ILE A 231 3.33 -15.80 22.04
N LEU A 232 3.02 -16.18 23.28
CA LEU A 232 1.83 -16.98 23.59
C LEU A 232 0.53 -16.20 23.31
N HIS A 233 0.50 -14.90 23.63
CA HIS A 233 -0.62 -14.03 23.29
C HIS A 233 -0.80 -13.86 21.77
N SER A 234 0.30 -13.76 21.01
CA SER A 234 0.23 -13.67 19.55
C SER A 234 -0.30 -14.97 18.91
N LEU A 235 0.16 -16.12 19.41
CA LEU A 235 -0.30 -17.44 18.93
C LEU A 235 -1.78 -17.69 19.23
N THR A 236 -2.24 -17.34 20.43
CA THR A 236 -3.65 -17.49 20.81
C THR A 236 -4.56 -16.61 19.97
N ILE A 237 -4.17 -15.34 19.71
CA ILE A 237 -4.93 -14.45 18.83
C ILE A 237 -5.02 -15.01 17.40
N ARG A 238 -3.91 -15.51 16.84
CA ARG A 238 -3.89 -16.13 15.50
C ARG A 238 -4.82 -17.36 15.42
N HIS A 239 -4.81 -18.22 16.44
CA HIS A 239 -5.70 -19.38 16.51
C HIS A 239 -7.18 -18.97 16.59
N ILE A 240 -7.52 -17.95 17.39
CA ILE A 240 -8.89 -17.45 17.50
C ILE A 240 -9.38 -16.90 16.16
N ILE A 241 -8.56 -16.09 15.46
CA ILE A 241 -8.90 -15.56 14.14
C ILE A 241 -9.12 -16.70 13.13
N PHE A 242 -8.25 -17.70 13.13
CA PHE A 242 -8.39 -18.87 12.25
C PHE A 242 -9.70 -19.63 12.49
N LEU A 243 -10.08 -19.85 13.77
CA LEU A 243 -11.33 -20.52 14.12
C LEU A 243 -12.56 -19.72 13.69
N ILE A 244 -12.54 -18.39 13.80
CA ILE A 244 -13.63 -17.52 13.34
C ILE A 244 -13.80 -17.62 11.81
N ILE A 245 -12.70 -17.58 11.06
CA ILE A 245 -12.72 -17.72 9.60
C ILE A 245 -13.26 -19.09 9.19
N LEU A 246 -12.78 -20.16 9.83
CA LEU A 246 -13.24 -21.52 9.56
C LEU A 246 -14.73 -21.68 9.84
N HIS A 247 -15.21 -21.12 10.96
CA HIS A 247 -16.62 -21.13 11.32
C HIS A 247 -17.49 -20.41 10.27
N HIS A 248 -17.04 -19.25 9.77
CA HIS A 248 -17.77 -18.54 8.70
C HIS A 248 -17.83 -19.32 7.38
N ILE A 249 -16.74 -19.99 6.99
CA ILE A 249 -16.72 -20.82 5.78
C ILE A 249 -17.72 -21.99 5.91
N VAL A 250 -17.73 -22.67 7.07
CA VAL A 250 -18.67 -23.77 7.34
C VAL A 250 -20.12 -23.27 7.33
N LEU A 251 -20.39 -22.11 7.93
CA LEU A 251 -21.71 -21.50 7.94
C LEU A 251 -22.20 -21.16 6.52
N LEU A 252 -21.33 -20.57 5.69
CA LEU A 252 -21.66 -20.24 4.29
C LEU A 252 -21.92 -21.50 3.45
N ALA A 253 -21.16 -22.57 3.67
CA ALA A 253 -21.40 -23.86 3.03
C ALA A 253 -22.76 -24.46 3.46
N ALA A 254 -23.07 -24.42 4.75
CA ALA A 254 -24.35 -24.90 5.28
C ALA A 254 -25.54 -24.13 4.70
N VAL A 255 -25.46 -22.80 4.62
CA VAL A 255 -26.51 -21.95 4.01
C VAL A 255 -26.72 -22.29 2.53
N LYS A 256 -25.65 -22.52 1.76
CA LYS A 256 -25.76 -22.96 0.36
C LYS A 256 -26.44 -24.33 0.24
N ILE A 257 -26.07 -25.29 1.07
CA ILE A 257 -26.69 -26.63 1.08
C ILE A 257 -28.18 -26.52 1.43
N LEU A 258 -28.52 -25.76 2.47
CA LEU A 258 -29.91 -25.51 2.87
C LEU A 258 -30.71 -24.83 1.77
N SER A 259 -30.15 -23.85 1.05
CA SER A 259 -30.81 -23.20 -0.08
C SER A 259 -31.13 -24.19 -1.21
N VAL A 260 -30.22 -25.12 -1.52
CA VAL A 260 -30.45 -26.16 -2.54
C VAL A 260 -31.52 -27.15 -2.08
N LEU A 261 -31.48 -27.57 -0.82
CA LEU A 261 -32.47 -28.47 -0.24
C LEU A 261 -33.86 -27.83 -0.20
N PHE A 262 -33.95 -26.56 0.20
CA PHE A 262 -35.22 -25.83 0.26
C PHE A 262 -35.80 -25.59 -1.14
N GLY A 263 -34.96 -25.25 -2.13
CA GLY A 263 -35.38 -25.15 -3.52
C GLY A 263 -35.95 -26.47 -4.06
N ARG A 264 -35.32 -27.61 -3.72
CA ARG A 264 -35.84 -28.94 -4.07
C ARG A 264 -37.14 -29.28 -3.34
N LEU A 265 -37.25 -28.92 -2.05
CA LEU A 265 -38.45 -29.18 -1.26
C LEU A 265 -39.66 -28.43 -1.82
N ILE A 266 -39.50 -27.15 -2.19
CA ILE A 266 -40.54 -26.35 -2.84
C ILE A 266 -41.00 -26.99 -4.15
N LEU A 267 -40.06 -27.46 -4.99
CA LEU A 267 -40.39 -28.14 -6.24
C LEU A 267 -41.25 -29.40 -6.02
N VAL A 268 -40.95 -30.17 -4.96
CA VAL A 268 -41.70 -31.39 -4.62
C VAL A 268 -43.07 -31.06 -4.02
N THR A 269 -43.15 -30.12 -3.07
CA THR A 269 -44.41 -29.82 -2.36
C THR A 269 -45.45 -29.15 -3.23
N PHE A 270 -45.05 -28.29 -4.16
CA PHE A 270 -45.99 -27.59 -5.04
C PHE A 270 -46.38 -28.38 -6.29
N GLY A 271 -45.89 -29.62 -6.45
CA GLY A 271 -46.22 -30.46 -7.61
C GLY A 271 -45.88 -29.77 -8.94
N LEU A 272 -44.97 -28.80 -8.93
CA LEU A 272 -44.49 -28.11 -10.11
C LEU A 272 -43.65 -29.11 -10.89
N ARG A 273 -44.34 -29.89 -11.72
CA ARG A 273 -43.71 -30.75 -12.72
C ARG A 273 -42.74 -29.87 -13.48
N PRO A 274 -41.43 -30.16 -13.49
CA PRO A 274 -40.49 -29.39 -14.25
C PRO A 274 -40.78 -29.68 -15.72
N HIS A 275 -41.69 -28.92 -16.33
CA HIS A 275 -41.75 -28.76 -17.78
C HIS A 275 -40.51 -27.94 -18.16
N ILE A 276 -39.36 -28.63 -18.15
CA ILE A 276 -38.13 -28.17 -18.74
C ILE A 276 -38.41 -28.15 -20.24
N HIS A 277 -39.02 -27.06 -20.70
CA HIS A 277 -38.82 -26.65 -22.07
C HIS A 277 -37.31 -26.45 -22.21
N ARG A 278 -36.74 -27.35 -22.98
CA ARG A 278 -35.36 -27.42 -23.45
C ARG A 278 -35.08 -26.14 -24.26
N LEU A 279 -34.95 -25.00 -23.60
CA LEU A 279 -34.41 -23.79 -24.20
C LEU A 279 -32.90 -24.02 -24.34
N TRP A 280 -32.55 -24.57 -25.51
CA TRP A 280 -31.22 -24.50 -26.06
C TRP A 280 -30.78 -23.03 -26.04
N TYR A 281 -29.90 -22.68 -25.10
CA TYR A 281 -29.07 -21.48 -25.22
C TYR A 281 -28.00 -21.77 -26.27
N ASN A 282 -28.41 -21.75 -27.55
CA ASN A 282 -27.47 -21.62 -28.65
C ASN A 282 -27.28 -20.12 -28.87
N ARG A 283 -26.06 -19.64 -28.61
CA ARG A 283 -25.63 -18.28 -28.96
C ARG A 283 -25.66 -18.13 -30.48
N GLY A 284 -26.81 -17.76 -31.01
CA GLY A 284 -26.98 -17.27 -32.37
C GLY A 284 -27.39 -15.80 -32.30
N TRP A 285 -26.57 -14.93 -32.88
CA TRP A 285 -26.91 -13.53 -33.09
C TRP A 285 -28.14 -13.45 -34.00
N LEU A 286 -29.23 -12.83 -33.52
CA LEU A 286 -30.35 -12.44 -34.36
C LEU A 286 -30.13 -10.98 -34.81
N HIS A 287 -29.71 -10.84 -36.06
CA HIS A 287 -29.86 -9.60 -36.81
C HIS A 287 -31.37 -9.39 -37.05
N LEU A 288 -31.95 -8.37 -36.41
CA LEU A 288 -33.31 -7.90 -36.70
C LEU A 288 -33.24 -6.84 -37.78
N GLU A 289 -33.25 -7.26 -39.04
CA GLU A 289 -33.70 -6.43 -40.15
C GLU A 289 -35.15 -6.77 -40.49
N ARG A 290 -35.96 -5.72 -40.63
CA ARG A 290 -37.40 -5.66 -40.95
C ARG A 290 -38.34 -5.74 -39.76
N GLY A 291 -38.89 -4.57 -39.48
CA GLY A 291 -39.91 -4.37 -38.48
C GLY A 291 -41.24 -5.00 -38.87
N GLU A 292 -41.88 -5.58 -37.87
CA GLU A 292 -43.32 -5.55 -37.70
C GLU A 292 -43.60 -5.36 -36.20
N VAL A 293 -44.45 -4.38 -35.91
CA VAL A 293 -44.95 -4.09 -34.57
C VAL A 293 -46.11 -5.04 -34.29
N TYR A 294 -45.94 -5.97 -33.35
CA TYR A 294 -47.05 -6.76 -32.82
C TYR A 294 -47.59 -6.11 -31.55
N GLN A 295 -48.77 -5.48 -31.69
CA GLN A 295 -49.64 -5.06 -30.60
C GLN A 295 -50.62 -6.20 -30.30
N GLY A 296 -50.36 -6.97 -29.23
CA GLY A 296 -51.25 -8.01 -28.73
C GLY A 296 -51.52 -7.80 -27.25
N GLY A 297 -52.74 -7.37 -26.92
CA GLY A 297 -53.18 -7.17 -25.55
C GLY A 297 -53.58 -8.47 -24.85
N GLY A 298 -53.61 -8.42 -23.51
CA GLY A 298 -54.35 -9.36 -22.68
C GLY A 298 -53.50 -10.16 -21.70
N LEU A 299 -53.59 -9.77 -20.42
CA LEU A 299 -53.42 -10.63 -19.23
C LEU A 299 -52.06 -11.33 -19.05
N ALA A 300 -51.04 -10.55 -18.67
CA ALA A 300 -49.90 -11.03 -17.89
C ALA A 300 -49.44 -9.97 -16.89
N GLN A 301 -50.38 -9.41 -16.13
CA GLN A 301 -50.09 -8.73 -14.88
C GLN A 301 -50.55 -9.66 -13.76
N VAL A 302 -49.58 -10.28 -13.09
CA VAL A 302 -49.54 -10.82 -11.72
C VAL A 302 -48.44 -11.89 -11.74
N LEU A 303 -47.45 -11.76 -10.85
CA LEU A 303 -46.12 -12.41 -10.82
C LEU A 303 -44.98 -11.66 -11.52
N ALA A 304 -44.87 -10.35 -11.26
CA ALA A 304 -43.62 -9.61 -11.35
C ALA A 304 -43.24 -9.03 -9.97
N LEU A 305 -43.14 -9.87 -8.94
CA LEU A 305 -42.61 -9.51 -7.62
C LEU A 305 -41.83 -10.70 -7.02
N SER A 306 -40.81 -11.18 -7.73
CA SER A 306 -39.73 -11.98 -7.11
C SER A 306 -38.53 -12.09 -8.06
N HIS A 307 -38.02 -10.96 -8.54
CA HIS A 307 -36.69 -10.91 -9.17
C HIS A 307 -35.92 -9.74 -8.54
N ILE A 308 -35.54 -9.93 -7.27
CA ILE A 308 -34.49 -9.13 -6.66
C ILE A 308 -33.19 -9.60 -7.32
N HIS A 309 -32.75 -8.83 -8.30
CA HIS A 309 -31.47 -8.98 -8.95
C HIS A 309 -30.39 -8.51 -7.98
N LEU A 310 -29.93 -9.42 -7.10
CA LEU A 310 -28.63 -9.27 -6.43
C LEU A 310 -27.55 -9.49 -7.50
N SER A 311 -27.24 -8.41 -8.22
CA SER A 311 -26.04 -8.30 -9.06
C SER A 311 -24.81 -8.25 -8.16
N LEU A 312 -24.39 -9.40 -7.64
CA LEU A 312 -23.01 -9.61 -7.21
C LEU A 312 -22.24 -10.08 -8.44
N CYS A 313 -21.61 -9.12 -9.12
CA CYS A 313 -20.63 -9.39 -10.16
C CYS A 313 -19.37 -9.96 -9.49
N ASN A 314 -19.38 -11.26 -9.20
CA ASN A 314 -18.23 -11.98 -8.69
C ASN A 314 -17.57 -12.71 -9.88
N ARG A 315 -16.70 -12.01 -10.61
CA ARG A 315 -15.80 -12.64 -11.60
C ARG A 315 -14.67 -13.34 -10.84
N GLY A 316 -14.98 -14.50 -10.26
CA GLY A 316 -13.97 -15.46 -9.79
C GLY A 316 -13.84 -16.59 -10.79
N TRP A 317 -12.83 -16.52 -11.67
CA TRP A 317 -12.38 -17.68 -12.42
C TRP A 317 -11.61 -18.59 -11.45
N LEU A 318 -12.28 -19.62 -10.94
CA LEU A 318 -11.60 -20.76 -10.30
C LEU A 318 -11.12 -21.70 -11.41
N HIS A 319 -9.83 -21.61 -11.71
CA HIS A 319 -9.13 -22.61 -12.51
C HIS A 319 -8.87 -23.81 -11.60
N LEU A 320 -9.62 -24.89 -11.79
CA LEU A 320 -9.42 -26.17 -11.11
C LEU A 320 -8.85 -27.15 -12.14
N GLU A 321 -7.62 -27.59 -11.90
CA GLU A 321 -6.91 -28.58 -12.69
C GLU A 321 -7.57 -29.97 -12.61
N GLY A 322 -7.52 -30.68 -13.74
CA GLY A 322 -7.31 -32.12 -13.76
C GLY A 322 -8.53 -33.00 -13.98
N TRP A 323 -8.91 -33.24 -15.25
CA TRP A 323 -9.32 -34.57 -15.71
C TRP A 323 -8.82 -34.81 -17.13
N HIS A 324 -8.08 -35.90 -17.26
CA HIS A 324 -7.50 -36.47 -18.47
C HIS A 324 -8.62 -37.15 -19.28
N MET A 325 -8.87 -36.73 -20.52
CA MET A 325 -9.48 -37.60 -21.53
C MET A 325 -8.82 -37.39 -22.89
N GLU A 326 -8.24 -38.49 -23.34
CA GLU A 326 -7.58 -38.74 -24.60
C GLU A 326 -8.63 -38.86 -25.72
N TRP A 327 -8.52 -38.04 -26.76
CA TRP A 327 -9.02 -38.36 -28.09
C TRP A 327 -7.93 -38.02 -29.09
N GLY A 328 -7.48 -39.05 -29.79
CA GLY A 328 -6.38 -39.00 -30.74
C GLY A 328 -6.72 -38.30 -32.06
N ALA A 329 -5.67 -37.67 -32.59
CA ALA A 329 -5.28 -37.55 -33.99
C ALA A 329 -6.23 -36.83 -34.97
N LEU A 330 -5.81 -35.65 -35.45
CA LEU A 330 -4.97 -35.54 -36.65
C LEU A 330 -4.48 -34.10 -36.92
N ALA A 331 -3.19 -34.02 -37.23
CA ALA A 331 -2.47 -33.01 -38.02
C ALA A 331 -2.20 -31.59 -37.45
N GLY A 332 -0.91 -31.31 -37.24
CA GLY A 332 -0.30 -30.08 -37.78
C GLY A 332 0.43 -29.14 -36.82
N GLN A 333 1.75 -29.30 -36.75
CA GLN A 333 2.76 -28.21 -36.82
C GLN A 333 3.23 -27.51 -35.53
N ASP A 334 4.36 -28.02 -35.02
CA ASP A 334 5.65 -27.36 -34.70
C ASP A 334 5.74 -26.09 -33.79
N ARG A 335 6.45 -26.30 -32.66
CA ARG A 335 7.55 -25.52 -32.07
C ARG A 335 7.33 -24.19 -31.30
N SER A 336 7.59 -24.32 -29.99
CA SER A 336 8.50 -23.52 -29.15
C SER A 336 8.28 -22.00 -29.02
N GLY A 337 7.59 -21.60 -27.94
CA GLY A 337 7.66 -20.24 -27.39
C GLY A 337 8.98 -20.01 -26.66
N ARG A 338 9.92 -19.35 -27.34
CA ARG A 338 11.17 -18.82 -26.80
C ARG A 338 10.96 -17.33 -26.55
N CYS A 339 11.33 -16.79 -25.39
CA CYS A 339 11.38 -15.35 -25.18
C CYS A 339 12.31 -14.72 -26.23
N PRO A 340 11.89 -13.64 -26.93
CA PRO A 340 12.76 -12.98 -27.89
C PRO A 340 13.84 -12.22 -27.12
N SER A 341 15.07 -12.72 -27.23
CA SER A 341 16.29 -11.95 -26.96
C SER A 341 16.59 -11.10 -28.19
N SER A 342 16.55 -9.79 -28.02
CA SER A 342 17.10 -8.80 -28.95
C SER A 342 18.36 -8.20 -28.36
#